data_AF-A0A1W2CZQ7-F1
#
_entry.id   AF-A0A1W2CZQ7-F1
#
_cell.length_a   1.000
_cell.length_b   1.000
_cell.length_c   1.000
_cell.angle_alpha   90.00
_cell.angle_beta   90.00
_cell.angle_gamma   90.00
#
_symmetry.space_group_name_H-M   'P 1'
#
loop_
_entity.id
_entity.type
_entity.pdbx_description
1 polymer ?
#
loop_
_entity_poly.entity_id
_entity_poly.type
_entity_poly.pdbx_seq_one_letter_code
_entity_poly.pdbx_strand_id
1 'polypeptide(L)'
;MNNPFEVLGLKGWAGPDEIRSAYRTLARQCHPDMIQDPAEKEAAQRRMVALNLAYEEALRLASPRTGSVTPELSSAEAILMAQRAMARDNPEGALRSLVRCEKRDGEWYYMQGKVLMAMDEYDSAHQSFREAVRLDPDNNVFRAGALAAAVAQQKEQKLPGKVKKVFKHIAKKF
;
A
#
# COMPACT_ATOMS: atom_id res chain seq x y z
N MET A 1 4.48 -15.63 -19.84
CA MET A 1 5.12 -15.01 -18.67
C MET A 1 5.60 -13.63 -19.10
N ASN A 2 5.00 -12.56 -18.59
CA ASN A 2 5.46 -11.19 -18.89
C ASN A 2 6.75 -10.92 -18.13
N ASN A 3 7.65 -10.16 -18.74
CA ASN A 3 8.89 -9.76 -18.08
C ASN A 3 8.56 -8.80 -16.92
N PRO A 4 9.08 -9.01 -15.70
CA PRO A 4 8.80 -8.16 -14.53
C PRO A 4 9.12 -6.68 -14.78
N PHE A 5 10.17 -6.42 -15.54
CA PHE A 5 10.56 -5.07 -15.92
C PHE A 5 9.52 -4.42 -16.85
N GLU A 6 8.95 -5.18 -17.79
CA GLU A 6 7.92 -4.66 -18.72
C GLU A 6 6.62 -4.32 -18.02
N VAL A 7 6.21 -5.09 -17.00
CA VAL A 7 5.03 -4.78 -16.19
C VAL A 7 5.19 -3.46 -15.44
N LEU A 8 6.42 -3.09 -15.08
CA LEU A 8 6.76 -1.81 -14.47
C LEU A 8 7.03 -0.71 -15.50
N GLY A 9 6.92 -0.99 -16.80
CA GLY A 9 7.27 -0.05 -17.88
C GLY A 9 8.76 0.27 -17.96
N LEU A 10 9.61 -0.62 -17.46
CA LEU A 10 11.06 -0.47 -17.38
C LEU A 10 11.77 -1.37 -18.38
N LYS A 11 13.01 -1.00 -18.71
CA LYS A 11 13.90 -1.85 -19.50
C LYS A 11 14.49 -2.94 -18.61
N GLY A 12 14.83 -4.10 -19.19
CA GLY A 12 15.30 -5.29 -18.47
C GLY A 12 16.61 -5.15 -17.66
N TRP A 13 17.25 -3.98 -17.70
CA TRP A 13 18.47 -3.64 -16.95
C TRP A 13 18.25 -2.46 -15.98
N ALA A 14 17.00 -2.11 -15.70
CA ALA A 14 16.68 -1.00 -14.81
C ALA A 14 17.22 -1.23 -13.39
N GLY A 15 17.80 -0.19 -12.81
CA GLY A 15 18.40 -0.26 -11.47
C GLY A 15 17.35 -0.31 -10.35
N PRO A 16 17.73 -0.69 -9.11
CA PRO A 16 16.81 -0.77 -7.98
C PRO A 16 16.08 0.54 -7.64
N ASP A 17 16.69 1.70 -7.90
CA ASP A 17 16.07 3.01 -7.71
C ASP A 17 15.01 3.32 -8.78
N GLU A 18 15.25 2.93 -10.03
CA GLU A 18 14.30 3.07 -11.14
C GLU A 18 13.08 2.16 -10.93
N ILE A 19 13.32 0.91 -10.53
CA ILE A 19 12.27 -0.04 -10.14
C ILE A 19 11.38 0.55 -9.04
N ARG A 20 11.97 1.12 -7.99
CA ARG A 20 11.25 1.81 -6.90
C ARG A 20 10.50 3.06 -7.35
N SER A 21 11.01 3.80 -8.32
CA SER A 21 10.36 5.01 -8.85
C SER A 21 9.16 4.67 -9.73
N ALA A 22 9.33 3.71 -10.64
CA ALA A 22 8.28 3.24 -11.54
C ALA A 22 7.12 2.61 -10.75
N TYR A 23 7.44 1.74 -9.78
CA TYR A 23 6.46 1.16 -8.88
C TYR A 23 5.63 2.23 -8.16
N ARG A 24 6.27 3.26 -7.58
CA ARG A 24 5.56 4.37 -6.92
C ARG A 24 4.61 5.11 -7.85
N THR A 25 5.02 5.31 -9.10
CA THR A 25 4.23 6.02 -10.11
C THR A 25 2.99 5.21 -10.50
N LEU A 26 3.18 3.93 -10.78
CA LEU A 26 2.12 3.02 -11.21
C LEU A 26 1.15 2.67 -10.07
N ALA A 27 1.64 2.52 -8.84
CA ALA A 27 0.80 2.33 -7.66
C ALA A 27 -0.14 3.54 -7.45
N ARG A 28 0.35 4.76 -7.70
CA ARG A 28 -0.46 5.99 -7.64
C ARG A 28 -1.58 6.01 -8.68
N GLN A 29 -1.38 5.38 -9.85
CA GLN A 29 -2.39 5.29 -10.91
C GLN A 29 -3.46 4.23 -10.60
N CYS A 30 -3.12 3.22 -9.80
CA CYS A 30 -4.05 2.18 -9.36
C CYS A 30 -4.78 2.56 -8.05
N HIS A 31 -4.66 3.81 -7.59
CA HIS A 31 -5.26 4.27 -6.35
C HIS A 31 -6.79 4.46 -6.50
N PRO A 32 -7.61 4.03 -5.53
CA PRO A 32 -9.08 4.08 -5.63
C PRO A 32 -9.64 5.51 -5.73
N ASP A 33 -8.91 6.54 -5.28
CA ASP A 33 -9.31 7.95 -5.46
C ASP A 33 -9.34 8.40 -6.94
N MET A 34 -8.58 7.74 -7.81
CA MET A 34 -8.62 7.98 -9.26
C MET A 34 -9.71 7.16 -9.96
N ILE A 35 -10.29 6.17 -9.28
CA ILE A 35 -11.09 5.12 -9.90
C ILE A 35 -12.44 5.01 -9.19
N GLN A 36 -13.45 5.62 -9.80
CA GLN A 36 -14.79 5.71 -9.22
C GLN A 36 -15.68 4.52 -9.56
N ASP A 37 -15.44 3.87 -10.71
CA ASP A 37 -16.25 2.76 -11.19
C ASP A 37 -15.89 1.45 -10.45
N PRO A 38 -16.87 0.73 -9.87
CA PRO A 38 -16.64 -0.56 -9.20
C PRO A 38 -15.91 -1.60 -10.05
N ALA A 39 -16.18 -1.67 -11.36
CA ALA A 39 -15.51 -2.63 -12.25
C ALA A 39 -14.04 -2.24 -12.49
N GLU A 40 -13.76 -0.94 -12.57
CA GLU A 40 -12.40 -0.44 -12.70
C GLU A 40 -11.63 -0.57 -11.38
N LYS A 41 -12.29 -0.48 -10.21
CA LYS A 41 -11.66 -0.73 -8.90
C LYS A 41 -11.12 -2.14 -8.80
N GLU A 42 -11.89 -3.15 -9.22
CA GLU A 42 -11.44 -4.53 -9.22
C GLU A 42 -10.30 -4.75 -10.24
N ALA A 43 -10.38 -4.11 -11.41
CA ALA A 43 -9.30 -4.15 -12.40
C ALA A 43 -8.02 -3.45 -11.89
N ALA A 44 -8.14 -2.33 -11.19
CA ALA A 44 -7.03 -1.62 -10.57
C ALA A 44 -6.39 -2.42 -9.45
N GLN A 45 -7.19 -3.14 -8.67
CA GLN A 45 -6.71 -4.05 -7.65
C GLN A 45 -5.93 -5.22 -8.27
N ARG A 46 -6.45 -5.84 -9.33
CA ARG A 46 -5.73 -6.88 -10.08
C ARG A 46 -4.41 -6.35 -10.67
N ARG A 47 -4.44 -5.12 -11.20
CA ARG A 47 -3.24 -4.42 -11.69
C ARG A 47 -2.24 -4.16 -10.57
N MET A 48 -2.69 -3.72 -9.39
CA MET A 48 -1.83 -3.50 -8.22
C MET A 48 -1.14 -4.78 -7.76
N VAL A 49 -1.88 -5.90 -7.70
CA VAL A 49 -1.30 -7.21 -7.34
C VAL A 49 -0.24 -7.63 -8.36
N ALA A 50 -0.52 -7.48 -9.65
CA ALA A 50 0.46 -7.76 -10.71
C ALA A 50 1.68 -6.82 -10.61
N LEU A 51 1.47 -5.56 -10.23
CA LEU A 51 2.52 -4.57 -10.03
C LEU A 51 3.45 -4.96 -8.87
N ASN A 52 2.87 -5.39 -7.75
CA ASN A 52 3.60 -5.83 -6.57
C ASN A 52 4.46 -7.05 -6.86
N LEU A 53 3.92 -8.01 -7.61
CA LEU A 53 4.63 -9.22 -8.01
C LEU A 53 5.80 -8.88 -8.94
N ALA A 54 5.55 -8.06 -9.96
CA ALA A 54 6.57 -7.63 -10.90
C ALA A 54 7.68 -6.78 -10.23
N TYR A 55 7.32 -5.92 -9.28
CA TYR A 55 8.28 -5.16 -8.48
C TYR A 55 9.23 -6.05 -7.69
N GLU A 56 8.71 -7.10 -7.06
CA GLU A 56 9.49 -8.05 -6.29
C GLU A 56 10.45 -8.86 -7.18
N GLU A 57 9.95 -9.38 -8.30
CA GLU A 57 10.78 -10.12 -9.26
C GLU A 57 11.82 -9.22 -9.94
N ALA A 58 11.46 -7.99 -10.33
CA ALA A 58 12.39 -7.05 -10.95
C ALA A 58 13.51 -6.63 -9.98
N LEU A 59 13.19 -6.38 -8.70
CA LEU A 59 14.21 -6.09 -7.68
C LEU A 59 15.15 -7.26 -7.47
N ARG A 60 14.61 -8.49 -7.41
CA ARG A 60 15.40 -9.71 -7.27
C ARG A 60 16.36 -9.91 -8.44
N LEU A 61 15.96 -9.55 -9.65
CA LEU A 61 16.79 -9.65 -10.86
C LEU A 61 17.81 -8.51 -10.97
N ALA A 62 17.43 -7.29 -10.61
CA ALA A 62 18.28 -6.10 -10.70
C ALA A 62 19.34 -6.01 -9.58
N SER A 63 19.17 -6.74 -8.49
CA SER A 63 20.17 -6.86 -7.44
C SER A 63 20.71 -8.30 -7.32
N PRO A 64 21.59 -8.73 -8.24
CA PRO A 64 22.35 -9.95 -8.05
C PRO A 64 23.37 -9.70 -6.93
N ARG A 65 23.02 -10.12 -5.71
CA ARG A 65 23.89 -10.27 -4.52
C ARG A 65 25.22 -9.50 -4.59
N THR A 66 25.18 -8.21 -4.32
CA THR A 66 26.39 -7.39 -4.14
C THR A 66 26.19 -6.35 -3.05
N GLY A 67 26.52 -6.74 -1.81
CA GLY A 67 27.34 -5.92 -0.92
C GLY A 67 26.81 -4.61 -0.31
N SER A 68 25.53 -4.25 -0.45
CA SER A 68 24.92 -3.19 0.36
C SER A 68 23.70 -3.74 1.08
N VAL A 69 23.94 -4.32 2.25
CA VAL A 69 22.88 -4.77 3.14
C VAL A 69 22.22 -3.51 3.72
N THR A 70 21.21 -2.96 3.04
CA THR A 70 20.13 -2.36 3.82
C THR A 70 19.59 -3.50 4.67
N PRO A 71 19.66 -3.45 6.01
CA PRO A 71 19.25 -4.55 6.84
C PRO A 71 17.85 -4.98 6.41
N GLU A 72 17.74 -6.24 6.02
CA GLU A 72 16.48 -6.89 5.69
C GLU A 72 15.60 -6.71 6.92
N LEU A 73 14.58 -5.85 6.80
CA LEU A 73 13.71 -5.58 7.94
C LEU A 73 12.78 -6.77 8.04
N SER A 74 12.91 -7.51 9.15
CA SER A 74 11.89 -8.47 9.54
C SER A 74 10.52 -7.78 9.56
N SER A 75 9.45 -8.56 9.41
CA SER A 75 8.07 -8.03 9.50
C SER A 75 7.90 -7.20 10.78
N ALA A 76 8.43 -7.70 11.91
CA ALA A 76 8.42 -6.99 13.18
C ALA A 76 9.14 -5.63 13.16
N GLU A 77 10.32 -5.53 12.54
CA GLU A 77 11.07 -4.27 12.48
C GLU A 77 10.43 -3.27 11.52
N ALA A 78 9.91 -3.73 10.38
CA ALA A 78 9.17 -2.90 9.44
C ALA A 78 7.89 -2.35 10.08
N ILE A 79 7.16 -3.19 10.82
CA ILE A 79 5.99 -2.81 11.61
C ILE A 79 6.37 -1.79 12.68
N LEU A 80 7.46 -2.01 13.41
CA LEU A 80 7.93 -1.09 14.45
C LEU A 80 8.29 0.29 13.87
N MET A 81 9.00 0.32 12.74
CA MET A 81 9.30 1.57 12.04
C MET A 81 8.03 2.27 11.56
N ALA A 82 7.06 1.50 11.06
CA ALA A 82 5.77 2.01 10.65
C ALA A 82 5.00 2.63 11.83
N GLN A 83 4.95 1.95 12.97
CA GLN A 83 4.34 2.48 14.20
C GLN A 83 5.00 3.78 14.67
N ARG A 84 6.34 3.85 14.63
CA ARG A 84 7.08 5.08 14.96
C ARG A 84 6.83 6.22 13.98
N ALA A 85 6.61 5.91 12.70
CA ALA A 85 6.25 6.91 11.71
C ALA A 85 4.80 7.39 11.91
N MET A 86 3.87 6.49 12.24
CA MET A 86 2.49 6.81 12.60
C MET A 86 2.41 7.70 13.86
N ALA A 87 3.25 7.42 14.87
CA ALA A 87 3.34 8.26 16.07
C ALA A 87 3.84 9.69 15.79
N ARG A 88 4.49 9.90 14.63
CA ARG A 88 4.98 11.20 14.15
C ARG A 88 4.05 11.81 13.09
N ASP A 89 2.83 11.31 12.97
CA ASP A 89 1.85 11.73 11.97
C ASP A 89 2.38 11.65 10.52
N ASN A 90 3.25 10.67 10.27
CA ASN A 90 3.88 10.46 8.96
C ASN A 90 3.49 9.08 8.38
N PRO A 91 2.24 8.94 7.89
CA PRO A 91 1.75 7.68 7.35
C PRO A 91 2.48 7.27 6.05
N GLU A 92 2.92 8.22 5.23
CA GLU A 92 3.74 7.92 4.05
C GLU A 92 5.10 7.30 4.41
N GLY A 93 5.73 7.81 5.48
CA GLY A 93 6.92 7.21 6.09
C GLY A 93 6.66 5.79 6.57
N ALA A 94 5.48 5.55 7.15
CA ALA A 94 5.09 4.23 7.64
C ALA A 94 4.91 3.21 6.51
N LEU A 95 4.23 3.58 5.41
CA LEU A 95 4.14 2.72 4.24
C LEU A 95 5.51 2.41 3.64
N ARG A 96 6.41 3.40 3.55
CA ARG A 96 7.77 3.17 3.05
C ARG A 96 8.53 2.14 3.87
N SER A 97 8.37 2.13 5.19
CA SER A 97 8.96 1.07 6.03
C SER A 97 8.32 -0.29 5.78
N LEU A 98 7.00 -0.37 5.58
CA LEU A 98 6.31 -1.63 5.32
C LEU A 98 6.68 -2.25 3.97
N VAL A 99 6.84 -1.43 2.92
CA VAL A 99 7.25 -1.90 1.57
C VAL A 99 8.65 -2.51 1.56
N ARG A 100 9.50 -2.18 2.53
CA ARG A 100 10.84 -2.76 2.67
C ARG A 100 10.84 -4.16 3.29
N CYS A 101 9.69 -4.66 3.73
CA CYS A 101 9.57 -6.02 4.25
C CYS A 101 9.29 -7.01 3.11
N GLU A 102 9.99 -8.15 3.11
CA GLU A 102 9.73 -9.24 2.16
C GLU A 102 8.51 -10.08 2.57
N LYS A 103 8.31 -10.31 3.87
CA LYS A 103 7.24 -11.19 4.36
C LYS A 103 5.98 -10.40 4.66
N ARG A 104 4.95 -10.60 3.83
CA ARG A 104 3.60 -10.06 4.03
C ARG A 104 2.74 -11.05 4.82
N ASP A 105 2.88 -11.04 6.14
CA ASP A 105 2.04 -11.80 7.06
C ASP A 105 0.80 -11.01 7.51
N GLY A 106 -0.08 -11.64 8.31
CA GLY A 106 -1.32 -11.00 8.75
C GLY A 106 -1.09 -9.69 9.50
N GLU A 107 -0.01 -9.61 10.27
CA GLU A 107 0.34 -8.41 11.03
C GLU A 107 0.86 -7.27 10.14
N TRP A 108 1.60 -7.59 9.08
CA TRP A 108 1.96 -6.63 8.04
C TRP A 108 0.73 -6.03 7.38
N TYR A 109 -0.24 -6.87 6.97
CA TYR A 109 -1.48 -6.42 6.34
C TYR A 109 -2.34 -5.58 7.30
N TYR A 110 -2.38 -5.97 8.58
CA TYR A 110 -3.06 -5.20 9.61
C TYR A 110 -2.43 -3.81 9.80
N MET A 111 -1.10 -3.74 9.86
CA MET A 111 -0.38 -2.47 9.97
C MET A 111 -0.54 -1.61 8.73
N GLN A 112 -0.50 -2.19 7.54
CA GLN A 112 -0.80 -1.48 6.29
C GLN A 112 -2.22 -0.88 6.35
N GLY A 113 -3.22 -1.66 6.76
CA GLY A 113 -4.59 -1.19 6.93
C GLY A 113 -4.70 -0.01 7.90
N LYS A 114 -3.99 -0.05 9.04
CA LYS A 114 -3.95 1.07 10.00
C LYS A 114 -3.32 2.33 9.42
N VAL A 115 -2.26 2.19 8.62
CA VAL A 115 -1.61 3.33 7.96
C VAL A 115 -2.56 3.95 6.93
N LEU A 116 -3.24 3.12 6.13
CA LEU A 116 -4.22 3.57 5.13
C LEU A 116 -5.43 4.27 5.78
N MET A 117 -5.91 3.78 6.94
CA MET A 117 -6.93 4.47 7.73
C MET A 117 -6.52 5.90 8.12
N ALA A 118 -5.24 6.11 8.46
CA ALA A 118 -4.74 7.45 8.80
C ALA A 118 -4.55 8.36 7.59
N MET A 119 -4.54 7.81 6.37
CA MET A 119 -4.51 8.56 5.12
C MET A 119 -5.92 8.77 4.52
N ASP A 120 -6.97 8.44 5.27
CA ASP A 120 -8.37 8.44 4.81
C ASP A 120 -8.64 7.52 3.60
N GLU A 121 -7.75 6.55 3.34
CA GLU A 121 -7.91 5.54 2.30
C GLU A 121 -8.72 4.35 2.81
N TYR A 122 -10.00 4.56 3.13
CA TYR A 122 -10.85 3.54 3.78
C TYR A 122 -11.11 2.31 2.91
N ASP A 123 -11.22 2.50 1.59
CA ASP A 123 -11.38 1.41 0.62
C ASP A 123 -10.17 0.46 0.66
N SER A 124 -8.96 1.02 0.47
CA SER A 124 -7.69 0.29 0.52
C SER A 124 -7.48 -0.36 1.89
N ALA A 125 -7.76 0.38 2.97
CA ALA A 125 -7.62 -0.11 4.34
C ALA A 125 -8.49 -1.35 4.61
N HIS A 126 -9.75 -1.33 4.17
CA HIS A 126 -10.67 -2.45 4.35
C HIS A 126 -10.15 -3.71 3.63
N GLN A 127 -9.55 -3.56 2.43
CA GLN A 127 -8.94 -4.68 1.71
C GLN A 127 -7.74 -5.25 2.45
N SER A 128 -6.82 -4.40 2.92
CA SER A 128 -5.66 -4.85 3.72
C SER A 128 -6.10 -5.59 4.97
N PHE A 129 -7.12 -5.11 5.69
CA PHE A 129 -7.66 -5.83 6.83
C PHE A 129 -8.33 -7.15 6.47
N ARG A 130 -9.02 -7.24 5.32
CA ARG A 130 -9.58 -8.51 4.85
C ARG A 130 -8.50 -9.56 4.57
N GLU A 131 -7.37 -9.17 3.99
CA GLU A 131 -6.24 -10.09 3.83
C GLU A 131 -5.66 -10.52 5.17
N ALA A 132 -5.55 -9.61 6.15
CA ALA A 132 -5.13 -9.98 7.50
C ALA A 132 -6.07 -11.03 8.14
N VAL A 133 -7.39 -10.82 8.05
CA VAL A 133 -8.40 -11.78 8.53
C VAL A 133 -8.37 -13.09 7.74
N ARG A 134 -8.04 -13.07 6.44
CA ARG A 134 -7.92 -14.30 5.64
C ARG A 134 -6.74 -15.15 6.10
N LEU A 135 -5.64 -14.51 6.51
CA LEU A 135 -4.44 -15.19 7.00
C LEU A 135 -4.61 -15.74 8.43
N ASP A 136 -5.31 -15.00 9.29
CA ASP A 136 -5.66 -15.45 10.64
C ASP A 136 -7.13 -15.13 10.94
N PRO A 137 -8.04 -16.06 10.62
CA PRO A 137 -9.46 -15.85 10.81
C PRO A 137 -9.85 -15.65 12.27
N ASP A 138 -9.19 -16.30 13.22
CA ASP A 138 -9.59 -16.28 14.64
C ASP A 138 -9.10 -15.03 15.39
N ASN A 139 -8.30 -14.20 14.72
CA ASN A 139 -7.80 -12.97 15.29
C ASN A 139 -8.86 -11.86 15.33
N ASN A 140 -9.41 -11.63 16.53
CA ASN A 140 -10.40 -10.60 16.78
C ASN A 140 -9.91 -9.18 16.46
N VAL A 141 -8.60 -8.91 16.59
CA VAL A 141 -8.02 -7.59 16.30
C VAL A 141 -8.12 -7.28 14.81
N PHE A 142 -7.84 -8.26 13.95
CA PHE A 142 -7.93 -8.09 12.49
C PHE A 142 -9.37 -7.88 12.05
N ARG A 143 -10.31 -8.63 12.61
CA ARG A 143 -11.76 -8.47 12.35
C ARG A 143 -12.25 -7.09 12.77
N ALA A 144 -11.82 -6.61 13.94
CA ALA A 144 -12.15 -5.27 14.42
C ALA A 144 -11.62 -4.18 13.48
N GLY A 145 -10.38 -4.33 12.97
CA GLY A 145 -9.82 -3.43 11.97
C GLY A 145 -10.63 -3.39 10.68
N ALA A 146 -11.01 -4.56 10.15
CA ALA A 146 -11.84 -4.67 8.94
C ALA A 146 -13.20 -3.99 9.13
N LEU A 147 -13.86 -4.22 10.27
CA LEU A 147 -15.13 -3.59 10.60
C LEU A 147 -14.99 -2.07 10.71
N ALA A 148 -13.95 -1.58 11.39
CA ALA A 148 -13.70 -0.15 11.53
C ALA A 148 -13.53 0.54 10.16
N ALA A 149 -12.77 -0.08 9.25
CA ALA A 149 -12.59 0.43 7.90
C ALA A 149 -13.90 0.43 7.09
N ALA A 150 -14.68 -0.64 7.16
CA ALA A 150 -15.99 -0.71 6.49
C ALA A 150 -16.99 0.35 7.01
N VAL A 151 -17.00 0.61 8.32
CA VAL A 151 -17.84 1.67 8.90
C VAL A 151 -17.39 3.06 8.44
N ALA A 152 -16.07 3.31 8.40
CA ALA A 152 -15.53 4.58 7.94
C ALA A 152 -15.84 4.83 6.46
N GLN A 153 -15.70 3.80 5.62
CA GLN A 153 -16.08 3.80 4.21
C GLN A 153 -17.56 4.18 4.02
N GLN A 154 -18.48 3.56 4.78
CA GLN A 154 -19.91 3.91 4.72
C GLN A 154 -20.20 5.35 5.14
N LYS A 155 -19.48 5.87 6.15
CA LYS A 155 -19.64 7.27 6.58
C LYS A 155 -19.22 8.22 5.47
N GLU A 156 -18.08 7.98 4.83
CA GLU A 156 -17.60 8.83 3.73
C GLU A 156 -18.57 8.86 2.55
N GLN A 157 -19.12 7.70 2.16
CA GLN A 157 -20.12 7.59 1.09
C GLN A 157 -21.45 8.32 1.41
N LYS A 158 -21.77 8.53 2.69
CA LYS A 158 -22.94 9.30 3.13
C LYS A 158 -22.67 10.81 3.24
N LEU A 159 -21.42 11.25 3.12
CA LEU A 159 -20.97 12.64 3.19
C LEU A 159 -20.66 13.35 1.83
N PRO A 160 -21.15 12.92 0.65
CA PRO A 160 -20.60 13.32 -0.66
C PRO A 160 -20.91 14.76 -1.10
N GLY A 161 -21.49 15.61 -0.24
CA GLY A 161 -22.00 16.92 -0.64
C GLY A 161 -21.13 18.14 -0.33
N LYS A 162 -20.31 18.16 0.73
CA LYS A 162 -19.76 19.45 1.24
C LYS A 162 -18.26 19.52 1.54
N VAL A 163 -17.55 18.39 1.73
CA VAL A 163 -16.21 18.46 2.34
C VAL A 163 -15.06 18.23 1.34
N LYS A 164 -15.25 17.41 0.29
CA LYS A 164 -14.17 17.11 -0.69
C LYS A 164 -13.64 18.34 -1.46
N LYS A 165 -14.43 19.41 -1.61
CA LYS A 165 -13.98 20.66 -2.26
C LYS A 165 -13.12 21.56 -1.37
N VAL A 166 -13.25 21.46 -0.04
CA VAL A 166 -12.58 22.40 0.88
C VAL A 166 -11.13 21.99 1.12
N PHE A 167 -10.85 20.69 1.27
CA PHE A 167 -9.48 20.23 1.57
C PHE A 167 -8.53 20.29 0.37
N LYS A 168 -9.03 20.18 -0.87
CA LYS A 168 -8.17 20.30 -2.08
C LYS A 168 -7.70 21.74 -2.36
N HIS A 169 -8.34 22.76 -1.78
CA HIS A 169 -7.97 24.17 -1.98
C HIS A 169 -6.98 24.72 -0.95
N ILE A 170 -6.85 24.09 0.22
CA ILE A 170 -5.96 24.60 1.29
C ILE A 170 -4.51 24.11 1.08
N ALA A 171 -4.31 22.92 0.50
CA ALA A 171 -2.98 22.36 0.23
C ALA A 171 -2.24 22.97 -0.98
N LYS A 172 -2.79 24.01 -1.63
CA LYS A 172 -2.17 24.67 -2.79
C LYS A 172 -1.64 26.08 -2.49
N LYS A 173 -1.61 26.49 -1.21
CA LYS A 173 -1.22 27.86 -0.83
C LYS A 173 -0.17 27.96 0.30
N PHE A 174 0.56 26.89 0.59
CA PHE A 174 1.80 26.96 1.37
C PHE A 174 2.89 26.14 0.69
#